data_AF-A0A5R8ZJY8-F1
#
_entry.id   AF-A0A5R8ZJY8-F1
#
_cell.length_a   1.000
_cell.length_b   1.000
_cell.length_c   1.000
_cell.angle_alpha   90.00
_cell.angle_beta   90.00
_cell.angle_gamma   90.00
#
_symmetry.space_group_name_H-M   'P 1'
#
loop_
_entity.id
_entity.type
_entity.pdbx_description
1 polymer ?
#
loop_
_entity_poly.entity_id
_entity_poly.type
_entity_poly.pdbx_seq_one_letter_code
_entity_poly.pdbx_strand_id
1 'polypeptide(L)'
;MVRSSRRASGRRSRLPGLVSLLAACAVGGVAVTVALTSRSPETSLGPTVPVAQERVLQASFAPESQSARTRRDPMPVEVGMRFVPQVEGQVVALRFLKARGDSGRHIGSLWSDRGALLARVTFRSETSRGWQEARLSAPVALEAGRTYTVSYNSGAGRYVAQRGVFTQGPLEVGPLVAPAERNGVFSYGRPSFPRRSNPAGYNYFVDVVFRYTTVVPDPTGEEGEPPASDPTEPPQKPAETPGAPVTPAYPDDTATTTPAATPTVTVPVTPPVTPRVSPRATPTTGPGRSATPTATSEPSSKPTQAPPPANGFPDASTTGPAKGTVFTRMKGGELRQNGAVYDGVEFTDAIDVYADNVTLRNCRIITTGEWGVQLRNGHGNLVVDHCEIAGDGRRQLAVAVKNIGDGDITIRGNDIHDATDAINTGRGTIEGNYIHDLRAFTGDHVDGIQTEGSSGSAPLVIKNNTILNPVGQTSAIMLATSLGPVTNVLIQGNLIGGGGYCFYGGGDKAGSSRNVVVRDNVFSRSLFSNCGAYGPVAHFDRSAPGNVWQNNVWQGTRTTVEL
;
A
#
# COMPACT_ATOMS: atom_id res chain seq x y z
N MET A 1 70.21 -1.12 -35.66
CA MET A 1 69.20 -1.91 -34.94
C MET A 1 67.89 -1.87 -35.72
N VAL A 2 67.28 -3.03 -35.98
CA VAL A 2 65.83 -3.27 -36.24
C VAL A 2 65.06 -2.36 -37.26
N ARG A 3 64.85 -2.95 -38.46
CA ARG A 3 63.59 -2.99 -39.29
C ARG A 3 62.94 -1.67 -39.76
N SER A 4 62.92 -1.33 -41.07
CA SER A 4 62.15 -1.90 -42.21
C SER A 4 60.66 -1.49 -42.24
N SER A 5 60.03 -1.05 -43.35
CA SER A 5 60.50 -0.90 -44.74
C SER A 5 59.47 -0.22 -45.69
N ARG A 6 59.98 0.57 -46.66
CA ARG A 6 59.60 0.64 -48.11
C ARG A 6 58.12 0.90 -48.51
N ARG A 7 57.83 2.00 -49.24
CA ARG A 7 57.72 2.15 -50.74
C ARG A 7 56.48 1.46 -51.37
N ALA A 8 55.87 1.91 -52.48
CA ALA A 8 55.88 3.19 -53.21
C ALA A 8 54.91 3.17 -54.43
N SER A 9 54.53 4.37 -54.91
CA SER A 9 54.46 4.81 -56.34
C SER A 9 53.47 4.26 -57.38
N GLY A 10 52.91 5.20 -58.17
CA GLY A 10 52.48 5.04 -59.59
C GLY A 10 51.02 4.60 -59.79
N ARG A 11 50.30 4.96 -60.87
CA ARG A 11 50.55 5.69 -62.14
C ARG A 11 49.20 6.27 -62.63
N ARG A 12 49.11 7.43 -63.34
CA ARG A 12 48.92 7.63 -64.82
C ARG A 12 47.77 6.78 -65.46
N SER A 13 46.94 7.21 -66.43
CA SER A 13 46.89 8.41 -67.32
C SER A 13 45.53 8.53 -68.10
N ARG A 14 45.43 9.45 -69.07
CA ARG A 14 44.24 9.92 -69.85
C ARG A 14 43.84 9.05 -71.08
N LEU A 15 42.54 9.05 -71.47
CA LEU A 15 41.83 9.16 -72.82
C LEU A 15 42.44 8.50 -74.12
N PRO A 16 41.74 8.39 -75.31
CA PRO A 16 40.30 8.30 -75.70
C PRO A 16 39.98 7.25 -76.85
N GLY A 17 38.74 7.25 -77.43
CA GLY A 17 38.34 6.59 -78.72
C GLY A 17 37.51 5.29 -78.58
N LEU A 18 36.62 4.81 -79.49
CA LEU A 18 36.14 5.15 -80.86
C LEU A 18 34.68 4.57 -81.02
N VAL A 19 33.66 5.27 -81.59
CA VAL A 19 33.10 5.20 -82.98
C VAL A 19 31.99 4.15 -83.31
N SER A 20 30.96 4.60 -84.09
CA SER A 20 29.93 3.87 -84.89
C SER A 20 28.76 3.11 -84.20
N LEU A 21 27.59 2.90 -84.82
CA LEU A 21 26.78 3.62 -85.84
C LEU A 21 25.33 3.05 -85.86
N LEU A 22 24.33 3.86 -86.28
CA LEU A 22 22.91 3.58 -86.62
C LEU A 22 22.33 2.15 -86.55
N ALA A 23 21.12 2.03 -85.96
CA ALA A 23 19.89 1.56 -86.64
C ALA A 23 18.63 1.85 -85.79
N ALA A 24 17.48 2.11 -86.43
CA ALA A 24 16.20 2.37 -85.77
C ALA A 24 15.14 1.32 -86.13
N CYS A 25 14.25 0.99 -85.19
CA CYS A 25 12.93 0.41 -85.45
C CYS A 25 12.04 0.61 -84.21
N ALA A 26 10.79 1.04 -84.41
CA ALA A 26 9.84 1.29 -83.33
C ALA A 26 8.62 0.36 -83.45
N VAL A 27 8.28 -0.33 -82.36
CA VAL A 27 6.94 -0.91 -82.11
C VAL A 27 6.64 -0.74 -80.63
N GLY A 28 5.41 -0.32 -80.30
CA GLY A 28 5.04 0.08 -78.94
C GLY A 28 4.86 -1.08 -77.94
N GLY A 29 5.04 -0.76 -76.66
CA GLY A 29 4.76 -1.66 -75.54
C GLY A 29 4.62 -0.88 -74.23
N VAL A 30 3.37 -0.82 -73.73
CA VAL A 30 2.97 -0.51 -72.35
C VAL A 30 3.77 0.56 -71.60
N ALA A 31 3.20 1.77 -71.51
CA ALA A 31 3.58 2.71 -70.46
C ALA A 31 3.14 2.13 -69.10
N VAL A 32 4.10 1.60 -68.33
CA VAL A 32 3.89 1.29 -66.91
C VAL A 32 3.83 2.60 -66.15
N THR A 33 2.61 3.13 -65.99
CA THR A 33 2.35 4.21 -65.06
C THR A 33 2.63 3.69 -63.65
N VAL A 34 3.81 3.99 -63.11
CA VAL A 34 4.06 3.81 -61.67
C VAL A 34 3.19 4.83 -60.96
N ALA A 35 1.98 4.40 -60.60
CA ALA A 35 1.16 5.10 -59.64
C ALA A 35 1.97 5.14 -58.34
N LEU A 36 2.45 6.32 -57.98
CA LEU A 36 2.91 6.63 -56.63
C LEU A 36 1.68 6.55 -55.72
N THR A 37 1.36 5.34 -55.29
CA THR A 37 0.53 5.13 -54.11
C THR A 37 1.30 5.74 -52.95
N SER A 38 0.86 6.93 -52.53
CA SER A 38 1.26 7.52 -51.26
C SER A 38 0.74 6.63 -50.14
N ARG A 39 1.46 5.54 -49.88
CA ARG A 39 1.22 4.67 -48.73
C ARG A 39 1.39 5.56 -47.51
N SER A 40 0.29 5.76 -46.77
CA SER A 40 0.33 6.40 -45.46
C SER A 40 1.49 5.80 -44.67
N PRO A 41 2.27 6.59 -43.91
CA PRO A 41 3.22 6.00 -43.00
C PRO A 41 2.43 5.14 -42.00
N GLU A 42 2.56 3.82 -42.11
CA GLU A 42 2.27 2.94 -41.00
C GLU A 42 3.17 3.42 -39.86
N THR A 43 2.56 3.98 -38.82
CA THR A 43 3.28 4.51 -37.66
C THR A 43 3.95 3.35 -36.97
N SER A 44 5.20 3.07 -37.37
CA SER A 44 6.05 2.06 -36.78
C SER A 44 6.15 2.36 -35.29
N LEU A 45 5.50 1.54 -34.47
CA LEU A 45 5.76 1.51 -33.03
C LEU A 45 7.28 1.42 -32.84
N GLY A 46 7.83 2.36 -32.08
CA GLY A 46 9.26 2.35 -31.76
C GLY A 46 9.64 1.04 -31.06
N PRO A 47 10.93 0.65 -31.07
CA PRO A 47 11.35 -0.62 -30.50
C PRO A 47 10.96 -0.70 -29.01
N THR A 48 9.89 -1.43 -28.72
CA THR A 48 9.45 -1.70 -27.36
C THR A 48 10.57 -2.48 -26.68
N VAL A 49 11.21 -1.90 -25.67
CA VAL A 49 12.13 -2.65 -24.82
C VAL A 49 11.26 -3.34 -23.77
N PRO A 50 11.08 -4.68 -23.82
CA PRO A 50 10.39 -5.40 -22.75
C PRO A 50 11.30 -5.42 -21.52
N VAL A 51 11.24 -4.37 -20.70
CA VAL A 51 11.89 -4.36 -19.40
C VAL A 51 11.10 -5.27 -18.47
N ALA A 52 11.53 -6.53 -18.38
CA ALA A 52 10.95 -7.50 -17.47
C ALA A 52 11.20 -7.09 -16.01
N GLN A 53 10.27 -6.35 -15.41
CA GLN A 53 10.25 -6.11 -13.96
C GLN A 53 9.29 -7.09 -13.28
N GLU A 54 9.84 -8.09 -12.59
CA GLU A 54 9.06 -8.82 -11.60
C GLU A 54 8.75 -7.91 -10.39
N ARG A 55 7.48 -7.59 -10.15
CA ARG A 55 7.02 -6.95 -8.91
C ARG A 55 5.82 -7.69 -8.33
N VAL A 56 6.00 -8.22 -7.11
CA VAL A 56 4.96 -8.91 -6.37
C VAL A 56 4.18 -7.88 -5.57
N LEU A 57 2.97 -7.56 -6.02
CA LEU A 57 2.04 -6.73 -5.25
C LEU A 57 1.26 -7.64 -4.28
N GLN A 58 1.31 -7.35 -2.99
CA GLN A 58 0.54 -8.10 -1.99
C GLN A 58 -0.89 -7.57 -1.89
N ALA A 59 -1.69 -7.87 -2.92
CA ALA A 59 -3.15 -7.81 -2.79
C ALA A 59 -3.59 -8.92 -1.82
N SER A 60 -3.71 -8.55 -0.54
CA SER A 60 -4.11 -9.44 0.54
C SER A 60 -5.28 -8.82 1.31
N PHE A 61 -6.37 -9.57 1.43
CA PHE A 61 -7.63 -9.20 2.05
C PHE A 61 -7.56 -8.87 3.55
N ALA A 62 -7.58 -7.56 3.81
CA ALA A 62 -7.93 -6.85 5.05
C ALA A 62 -6.88 -6.72 6.17
N PRO A 63 -6.81 -5.53 6.83
CA PRO A 63 -6.12 -5.37 8.11
C PRO A 63 -6.84 -6.14 9.24
N GLU A 64 -6.16 -6.39 10.37
CA GLU A 64 -6.72 -7.13 11.50
C GLU A 64 -7.96 -6.42 12.09
N SER A 65 -9.16 -6.90 11.73
CA SER A 65 -10.41 -6.36 12.29
C SER A 65 -10.52 -6.63 13.79
N GLN A 66 -10.88 -5.61 14.57
CA GLN A 66 -11.19 -5.74 15.99
C GLN A 66 -12.35 -6.71 16.28
N SER A 67 -13.16 -7.08 15.27
CA SER A 67 -14.23 -8.08 15.37
C SER A 67 -13.79 -9.52 15.04
N ALA A 68 -12.55 -9.73 14.63
CA ALA A 68 -11.97 -11.05 14.46
C ALA A 68 -11.92 -11.79 15.81
N ARG A 69 -12.25 -13.09 15.81
CA ARG A 69 -12.24 -13.93 17.02
C ARG A 69 -11.56 -15.26 16.72
N THR A 70 -10.76 -15.74 17.65
CA THR A 70 -10.27 -17.13 17.61
C THR A 70 -11.45 -18.08 17.78
N ARG A 71 -11.54 -19.08 16.91
CA ARG A 71 -12.43 -20.23 16.99
C ARG A 71 -11.62 -21.49 17.26
N ARG A 72 -12.27 -22.51 17.79
CA ARG A 72 -11.67 -23.83 18.00
C ARG A 72 -12.75 -24.91 17.86
N ASP A 73 -12.63 -25.68 16.80
CA ASP A 73 -13.48 -26.83 16.54
C ASP A 73 -12.85 -28.11 17.12
N PRO A 74 -13.66 -29.15 17.40
CA PRO A 74 -13.16 -30.39 18.01
C PRO A 74 -12.41 -31.30 17.02
N MET A 75 -12.42 -30.97 15.74
CA MET A 75 -11.79 -31.74 14.65
C MET A 75 -10.83 -30.85 13.85
N PRO A 76 -9.83 -31.43 13.15
CA PRO A 76 -9.06 -30.71 12.14
C PRO A 76 -9.99 -30.05 11.11
N VAL A 77 -9.62 -28.87 10.63
CA VAL A 77 -10.46 -28.06 9.73
C VAL A 77 -9.61 -27.41 8.64
N GLU A 78 -10.09 -27.50 7.41
CA GLU A 78 -9.68 -26.62 6.32
C GLU A 78 -10.59 -25.40 6.35
N VAL A 79 -10.04 -24.18 6.40
CA VAL A 79 -10.78 -22.93 6.22
C VAL A 79 -10.18 -22.14 5.06
N GLY A 80 -10.98 -21.31 4.38
CA GLY A 80 -10.53 -20.60 3.19
C GLY A 80 -11.44 -19.49 2.71
N MET A 81 -10.96 -18.76 1.70
CA MET A 81 -11.62 -17.63 1.08
C MET A 81 -11.72 -17.85 -0.44
N ARG A 82 -12.86 -17.47 -1.03
CA ARG A 82 -13.02 -17.37 -2.48
C ARG A 82 -12.65 -15.98 -2.95
N PHE A 83 -12.00 -15.91 -4.11
CA PHE A 83 -11.61 -14.66 -4.75
C PHE A 83 -11.63 -14.79 -6.28
N VAL A 84 -11.72 -13.65 -6.96
CA VAL A 84 -11.72 -13.50 -8.41
C VAL A 84 -10.72 -12.41 -8.76
N PRO A 85 -9.62 -12.70 -9.50
CA PRO A 85 -8.76 -11.67 -10.04
C PRO A 85 -9.45 -11.03 -11.25
N GLN A 86 -9.41 -9.69 -11.35
CA GLN A 86 -9.98 -8.91 -12.45
C GLN A 86 -8.99 -8.72 -13.61
N VAL A 87 -7.73 -9.10 -13.42
CA VAL A 87 -6.66 -9.12 -14.42
C VAL A 87 -5.90 -10.43 -14.34
N GLU A 88 -5.22 -10.81 -15.41
CA GLU A 88 -4.32 -11.96 -15.39
C GLU A 88 -3.10 -11.71 -14.49
N GLY A 89 -2.62 -12.75 -13.83
CA GLY A 89 -1.49 -12.63 -12.92
C GLY A 89 -1.06 -13.97 -12.34
N GLN A 90 -0.30 -13.93 -11.25
CA GLN A 90 0.31 -15.09 -10.62
C GLN A 90 0.23 -14.99 -9.09
N VAL A 91 -0.25 -16.05 -8.44
CA VAL A 91 -0.07 -16.20 -6.99
C VAL A 91 1.36 -16.70 -6.74
N VAL A 92 2.11 -16.02 -5.87
CA VAL A 92 3.50 -16.37 -5.53
C VAL A 92 3.69 -16.77 -4.06
N ALA A 93 2.73 -16.46 -3.18
CA ALA A 93 2.71 -16.91 -1.79
C ALA A 93 1.26 -17.02 -1.30
N LEU A 94 1.05 -17.82 -0.25
CA LEU A 94 -0.21 -17.90 0.48
C LEU A 94 -0.01 -17.38 1.90
N ARG A 95 -1.06 -16.80 2.50
CA ARG A 95 -1.05 -16.29 3.86
C ARG A 95 -2.24 -16.81 4.67
N PHE A 96 -2.10 -16.85 5.99
CA PHE A 96 -3.22 -17.01 6.91
C PHE A 96 -2.98 -16.28 8.23
N LEU A 97 -4.05 -15.86 8.91
CA LEU A 97 -3.97 -15.22 10.22
C LEU A 97 -4.01 -16.27 11.34
N LYS A 98 -2.86 -16.47 12.01
CA LYS A 98 -2.69 -17.45 13.07
C LYS A 98 -3.22 -16.95 14.41
N ALA A 99 -4.09 -17.72 15.03
CA ALA A 99 -4.58 -17.43 16.38
C ALA A 99 -3.50 -17.63 17.46
N ARG A 100 -3.58 -16.89 18.56
CA ARG A 100 -2.71 -17.13 19.73
C ARG A 100 -2.97 -18.53 20.29
N GLY A 101 -1.90 -19.31 20.50
CA GLY A 101 -2.03 -20.69 20.97
C GLY A 101 -2.56 -21.66 19.91
N ASP A 102 -2.46 -21.29 18.63
CA ASP A 102 -2.57 -22.22 17.52
C ASP A 102 -1.24 -22.96 17.32
N SER A 103 -1.28 -24.29 17.27
CA SER A 103 -0.10 -25.14 17.39
C SER A 103 -0.27 -26.40 16.56
N GLY A 104 0.79 -26.77 15.84
CA GLY A 104 0.75 -27.83 14.84
C GLY A 104 1.20 -27.28 13.49
N ARG A 105 1.17 -28.16 12.48
CA ARG A 105 1.62 -27.84 11.12
C ARG A 105 0.46 -27.27 10.30
N HIS A 106 0.63 -26.07 9.75
CA HIS A 106 -0.33 -25.50 8.82
C HIS A 106 0.09 -25.76 7.37
N ILE A 107 -0.90 -26.05 6.53
CA ILE A 107 -0.70 -26.36 5.11
C ILE A 107 -1.64 -25.45 4.32
N GLY A 108 -1.07 -24.51 3.57
CA GLY A 108 -1.83 -23.66 2.65
C GLY A 108 -2.06 -24.37 1.32
N SER A 109 -3.24 -24.22 0.73
CA SER A 109 -3.59 -24.75 -0.59
C SER A 109 -4.30 -23.68 -1.43
N LEU A 110 -4.03 -23.67 -2.73
CA LEU A 110 -4.71 -22.83 -3.72
C LEU A 110 -5.43 -23.75 -4.71
N TRP A 111 -6.69 -23.44 -5.03
CA TRP A 111 -7.58 -24.29 -5.82
C TRP A 111 -8.33 -23.51 -6.89
N SER A 112 -8.74 -24.19 -7.96
CA SER A 112 -9.78 -23.69 -8.86
C SER A 112 -11.19 -23.76 -8.23
N ASP A 113 -12.15 -23.06 -8.82
CA ASP A 113 -13.60 -23.17 -8.58
C ASP A 113 -14.11 -24.61 -8.42
N ARG A 114 -13.63 -25.53 -9.28
CA ARG A 114 -14.06 -26.95 -9.29
C ARG A 114 -13.36 -27.79 -8.22
N GLY A 115 -12.28 -27.27 -7.63
CA GLY A 115 -11.50 -27.92 -6.58
C GLY A 115 -10.26 -28.68 -7.06
N ALA A 116 -9.73 -28.35 -8.25
CA ALA A 116 -8.41 -28.83 -8.66
C ALA A 116 -7.34 -28.09 -7.85
N LEU A 117 -6.36 -28.82 -7.32
CA LEU A 117 -5.25 -28.24 -6.55
C LEU A 117 -4.24 -27.59 -7.50
N LEU A 118 -4.05 -26.28 -7.40
CA LEU A 118 -3.14 -25.51 -8.23
C LEU A 118 -1.77 -25.33 -7.54
N ALA A 119 -1.76 -25.13 -6.23
CA ALA A 119 -0.54 -25.14 -5.42
C ALA A 119 -0.79 -25.55 -3.97
N ARG A 120 0.28 -25.96 -3.30
CA ARG A 120 0.29 -26.27 -1.86
C ARG A 120 1.62 -25.86 -1.24
N VAL A 121 1.55 -25.29 -0.04
CA VAL A 121 2.71 -24.87 0.74
C VAL A 121 2.59 -25.34 2.19
N THR A 122 3.72 -25.54 2.86
CA THR A 122 3.77 -25.76 4.32
C THR A 122 4.31 -24.50 4.95
N PHE A 123 3.59 -23.94 5.92
CA PHE A 123 4.13 -22.87 6.75
C PHE A 123 5.14 -23.50 7.73
N ARG A 124 6.38 -22.99 7.71
CA ARG A 124 7.52 -23.59 8.44
C ARG A 124 8.09 -22.67 9.51
N SER A 125 8.20 -21.37 9.19
CA SER A 125 8.74 -20.34 10.07
C SER A 125 7.61 -19.51 10.68
N GLU A 126 6.66 -20.19 11.32
CA GLU A 126 5.48 -19.52 11.89
C GLU A 126 5.82 -18.75 13.18
N THR A 127 5.22 -17.58 13.36
CA THR A 127 5.23 -16.84 14.63
C THR A 127 4.17 -17.39 15.60
N SER A 128 4.09 -16.87 16.82
CA SER A 128 3.15 -17.35 17.85
C SER A 128 1.69 -16.88 17.66
N ARG A 129 1.47 -15.86 16.81
CA ARG A 129 0.17 -15.28 16.42
C ARG A 129 0.37 -14.32 15.23
N GLY A 130 -0.72 -13.91 14.58
CA GLY A 130 -0.71 -12.90 13.52
C GLY A 130 -0.50 -13.51 12.13
N TRP A 131 -0.25 -12.67 11.12
CA TRP A 131 -0.14 -13.13 9.74
C TRP A 131 1.08 -14.03 9.54
N GLN A 132 0.85 -15.19 8.94
CA GLN A 132 1.86 -16.10 8.44
C GLN A 132 1.89 -16.01 6.92
N GLU A 133 3.07 -16.08 6.31
CA GLU A 133 3.25 -16.15 4.87
C GLU A 133 4.12 -17.36 4.53
N ALA A 134 3.83 -18.03 3.41
CA ALA A 134 4.72 -18.99 2.81
C ALA A 134 4.70 -18.88 1.28
N ARG A 135 5.88 -18.60 0.71
CA ARG A 135 6.09 -18.54 -0.74
C ARG A 135 5.89 -19.91 -1.39
N LEU A 136 5.28 -19.90 -2.57
CA LEU A 136 5.16 -21.06 -3.43
C LEU A 136 6.53 -21.37 -4.06
N SER A 137 6.81 -22.65 -4.31
CA SER A 137 8.03 -23.07 -5.03
C SER A 137 8.00 -22.71 -6.52
N ALA A 138 6.81 -22.48 -7.07
CA ALA A 138 6.57 -21.95 -8.41
C ALA A 138 5.33 -21.03 -8.36
N PRO A 139 5.36 -19.85 -9.00
CA PRO A 139 4.18 -19.03 -9.21
C PRO A 139 3.06 -19.79 -9.93
N VAL A 140 1.81 -19.56 -9.52
CA VAL A 140 0.61 -20.12 -10.18
C VAL A 140 -0.10 -19.03 -10.96
N ALA A 141 -0.11 -19.14 -12.29
CA ALA A 141 -0.87 -18.23 -13.15
C ALA A 141 -2.39 -18.38 -12.89
N LEU A 142 -3.09 -17.25 -12.80
CA LEU A 142 -4.54 -17.14 -12.72
C LEU A 142 -5.04 -16.26 -13.88
N GLU A 143 -6.16 -16.67 -14.48
CA GLU A 143 -6.85 -15.93 -15.53
C GLU A 143 -7.87 -14.96 -14.90
N ALA A 144 -8.09 -13.81 -15.55
CA ALA A 144 -9.07 -12.83 -15.13
C ALA A 144 -10.51 -13.40 -15.10
N GLY A 145 -11.36 -12.87 -14.22
CA GLY A 145 -12.79 -13.20 -14.11
C GLY A 145 -13.11 -14.59 -13.54
N ARG A 146 -12.11 -15.46 -13.29
CA ARG A 146 -12.33 -16.82 -12.77
C ARG A 146 -12.32 -16.86 -11.24
N THR A 147 -13.23 -17.65 -10.66
CA THR A 147 -13.21 -17.89 -9.20
C THR A 147 -12.13 -18.90 -8.84
N TYR A 148 -11.34 -18.54 -7.82
CA TYR A 148 -10.37 -19.40 -7.17
C TYR A 148 -10.67 -19.48 -5.67
N THR A 149 -10.01 -20.39 -4.98
CA THR A 149 -10.12 -20.53 -3.52
C THR A 149 -8.75 -20.69 -2.92
N VAL A 150 -8.44 -19.90 -1.91
CA VAL A 150 -7.26 -20.09 -1.06
C VAL A 150 -7.69 -20.62 0.30
N SER A 151 -6.97 -21.61 0.83
CA SER A 151 -7.31 -22.26 2.09
C SER A 151 -6.08 -22.63 2.90
N TYR A 152 -6.27 -22.90 4.19
CA TYR A 152 -5.28 -23.60 4.99
C TYR A 152 -5.92 -24.64 5.91
N ASN A 153 -5.16 -25.70 6.21
CA ASN A 153 -5.52 -26.70 7.19
C ASN A 153 -4.98 -26.33 8.58
N SER A 154 -5.85 -26.30 9.59
CA SER A 154 -5.47 -26.36 11.01
C SER A 154 -5.71 -27.75 11.56
N GLY A 155 -4.61 -28.48 11.82
CA GLY A 155 -4.66 -29.81 12.43
C GLY A 155 -5.19 -29.81 13.87
N ALA A 156 -5.17 -28.66 14.55
CA ALA A 156 -5.67 -28.49 15.91
C ALA A 156 -7.12 -27.94 15.97
N GLY A 157 -7.76 -27.73 14.81
CA GLY A 157 -9.11 -27.17 14.72
C GLY A 157 -9.21 -25.69 15.10
N ARG A 158 -8.09 -24.98 15.29
CA ARG A 158 -8.06 -23.57 15.70
C ARG A 158 -7.83 -22.67 14.50
N TYR A 159 -8.56 -21.56 14.42
CA TYR A 159 -8.46 -20.58 13.35
C TYR A 159 -8.99 -19.22 13.81
N VAL A 160 -8.75 -18.17 13.02
CA VAL A 160 -9.39 -16.86 13.23
C VAL A 160 -10.59 -16.73 12.30
N ALA A 161 -11.70 -16.20 12.79
CA ALA A 161 -12.86 -15.91 11.97
C ALA A 161 -13.62 -14.65 12.43
N GLN A 162 -14.18 -13.92 11.47
CA GLN A 162 -15.11 -12.81 11.68
C GLN A 162 -16.43 -13.14 10.99
N ARG A 163 -17.56 -12.90 11.66
CA ARG A 163 -18.91 -13.16 11.12
C ARG A 163 -19.43 -11.90 10.42
N GLY A 164 -20.23 -12.08 9.37
CA GLY A 164 -21.02 -11.00 8.76
C GLY A 164 -20.25 -10.06 7.83
N VAL A 165 -19.06 -10.45 7.38
CA VAL A 165 -18.28 -9.66 6.40
C VAL A 165 -18.96 -9.74 5.03
N PHE A 166 -19.16 -10.95 4.52
CA PHE A 166 -19.74 -11.18 3.19
C PHE A 166 -21.28 -11.19 3.18
N THR A 167 -21.91 -10.65 4.21
CA THR A 167 -23.35 -10.30 4.20
C THR A 167 -23.57 -8.81 3.96
N GLN A 168 -22.51 -7.98 3.93
CA GLN A 168 -22.59 -6.54 3.61
C GLN A 168 -22.32 -6.23 2.13
N GLY A 169 -21.72 -7.18 1.40
CA GLY A 169 -21.32 -7.00 0.01
C GLY A 169 -20.09 -7.85 -0.36
N PRO A 170 -19.55 -7.67 -1.57
CA PRO A 170 -18.23 -8.17 -1.91
C PRO A 170 -17.16 -7.32 -1.21
N LEU A 171 -15.94 -7.85 -1.13
CA LEU A 171 -14.76 -7.09 -0.69
C LEU A 171 -13.78 -6.99 -1.84
N GLU A 172 -13.33 -5.79 -2.18
CA GLU A 172 -12.45 -5.52 -3.32
C GLU A 172 -11.12 -4.95 -2.83
N VAL A 173 -10.00 -5.52 -3.27
CA VAL A 173 -8.64 -5.14 -2.87
C VAL A 173 -7.71 -5.24 -4.09
N GLY A 174 -7.39 -4.09 -4.68
CA GLY A 174 -6.68 -4.04 -5.96
C GLY A 174 -7.45 -4.81 -7.03
N PRO A 175 -6.80 -5.71 -7.81
CA PRO A 175 -7.52 -6.50 -8.81
C PRO A 175 -8.25 -7.71 -8.20
N LEU A 176 -8.26 -7.94 -6.89
CA LEU A 176 -8.90 -9.11 -6.29
C LEU A 176 -10.26 -8.75 -5.70
N VAL A 177 -11.30 -9.46 -6.14
CA VAL A 177 -12.66 -9.38 -5.60
C VAL A 177 -12.95 -10.67 -4.82
N ALA A 178 -13.20 -10.56 -3.53
CA ALA A 178 -13.75 -11.63 -2.70
C ALA A 178 -15.29 -11.53 -2.74
N PRO A 179 -16.01 -12.46 -3.40
CA PRO A 179 -17.43 -12.29 -3.69
C PRO A 179 -18.32 -12.10 -2.45
N ALA A 180 -19.44 -11.40 -2.64
CA ALA A 180 -20.54 -11.34 -1.69
C ALA A 180 -21.19 -12.72 -1.53
N GLU A 181 -21.76 -12.96 -0.35
CA GLU A 181 -22.55 -14.14 0.01
C GLU A 181 -21.85 -15.50 -0.14
N ARG A 182 -22.12 -16.43 0.80
CA ARG A 182 -21.56 -17.80 0.76
C ARG A 182 -20.03 -17.88 0.60
N ASN A 183 -19.28 -16.80 0.85
CA ASN A 183 -17.84 -16.74 0.57
C ASN A 183 -17.05 -17.67 1.47
N GLY A 184 -16.70 -17.25 2.70
CA GLY A 184 -15.81 -18.00 3.59
C GLY A 184 -16.18 -19.48 3.65
N VAL A 185 -15.23 -20.32 3.24
CA VAL A 185 -15.42 -21.76 3.03
C VAL A 185 -14.70 -22.60 4.08
N PHE A 186 -15.23 -23.80 4.32
CA PHE A 186 -14.60 -24.79 5.17
C PHE A 186 -14.88 -26.25 4.76
N SER A 187 -14.05 -27.16 5.27
CA SER A 187 -14.22 -28.62 5.27
C SER A 187 -13.60 -29.20 6.55
N TYR A 188 -14.16 -30.27 7.10
CA TYR A 188 -13.59 -30.95 8.28
C TYR A 188 -12.72 -32.15 7.88
N GLY A 189 -11.70 -32.44 8.71
CA GLY A 189 -10.81 -33.57 8.55
C GLY A 189 -9.50 -33.23 7.82
N ARG A 190 -9.05 -34.14 6.96
CA ARG A 190 -7.79 -34.01 6.22
C ARG A 190 -7.83 -32.82 5.23
N PRO A 191 -6.67 -32.22 4.89
CA PRO A 191 -6.59 -31.15 3.91
C PRO A 191 -7.30 -31.51 2.60
N SER A 192 -8.31 -30.73 2.24
CA SER A 192 -9.24 -31.01 1.14
C SER A 192 -9.86 -29.72 0.62
N PHE A 193 -10.40 -29.73 -0.59
CA PHE A 193 -11.05 -28.53 -1.15
C PHE A 193 -12.27 -28.13 -0.28
N PRO A 194 -12.30 -26.91 0.29
CA PRO A 194 -13.37 -26.50 1.19
C PRO A 194 -14.62 -26.11 0.39
N ARG A 195 -15.63 -27.00 0.39
CA ARG A 195 -16.87 -26.82 -0.39
C ARG A 195 -18.00 -26.14 0.42
N ARG A 196 -18.02 -26.30 1.75
CA ARG A 196 -19.09 -25.79 2.61
C ARG A 196 -18.86 -24.30 2.87
N SER A 197 -19.93 -23.53 3.00
CA SER A 197 -19.91 -22.15 3.47
C SER A 197 -21.11 -21.92 4.38
N ASN A 198 -21.10 -20.84 5.14
CA ASN A 198 -22.17 -20.50 6.08
C ASN A 198 -22.86 -19.20 5.63
N PRO A 199 -24.21 -19.11 5.64
CA PRO A 199 -24.93 -17.90 5.23
C PRO A 199 -24.59 -16.66 6.07
N ALA A 200 -24.02 -16.81 7.27
CA ALA A 200 -23.54 -15.71 8.09
C ALA A 200 -22.23 -15.05 7.59
N GLY A 201 -21.83 -15.28 6.33
CA GLY A 201 -20.81 -14.52 5.60
C GLY A 201 -19.45 -14.38 6.32
N TYR A 202 -18.87 -15.49 6.74
CA TYR A 202 -17.60 -15.47 7.48
C TYR A 202 -16.40 -15.04 6.62
N ASN A 203 -15.49 -14.28 7.22
CA ASN A 203 -14.10 -14.15 6.79
C ASN A 203 -13.23 -15.07 7.67
N TYR A 204 -12.41 -15.92 7.05
CA TYR A 204 -11.50 -16.86 7.71
C TYR A 204 -10.02 -16.41 7.68
N PHE A 205 -9.74 -15.19 7.18
CA PHE A 205 -8.41 -14.59 7.13
C PHE A 205 -7.36 -15.50 6.48
N VAL A 206 -7.66 -15.92 5.25
CA VAL A 206 -6.81 -16.74 4.41
C VAL A 206 -6.65 -16.06 3.06
N ASP A 207 -5.42 -16.03 2.54
CA ASP A 207 -5.04 -15.05 1.55
C ASP A 207 -4.03 -15.50 0.51
N VAL A 208 -3.97 -14.74 -0.58
CA VAL A 208 -2.95 -14.88 -1.61
C VAL A 208 -2.02 -13.67 -1.63
N VAL A 209 -0.90 -13.85 -2.31
CA VAL A 209 0.01 -12.79 -2.72
C VAL A 209 0.07 -12.82 -4.24
N PHE A 210 -0.59 -11.85 -4.88
CA PHE A 210 -0.92 -11.88 -6.30
C PHE A 210 -0.13 -10.84 -7.11
N ARG A 211 0.89 -11.30 -7.83
CA ARG A 211 1.68 -10.56 -8.81
C ARG A 211 0.87 -10.40 -10.10
N TYR A 212 0.73 -9.20 -10.63
CA TYR A 212 0.08 -8.96 -11.93
C TYR A 212 0.78 -7.81 -12.66
N THR A 213 0.52 -7.70 -13.96
CA THR A 213 1.05 -6.62 -14.81
C THR A 213 -0.09 -5.67 -15.18
N THR A 214 0.17 -4.37 -15.19
CA THR A 214 -0.72 -3.36 -15.77
C THR A 214 -0.04 -2.69 -16.96
N VAL A 215 -0.83 -2.35 -17.98
CA VAL A 215 -0.35 -1.52 -19.09
C VAL A 215 -0.66 -0.07 -18.75
N VAL A 216 0.36 0.79 -18.80
CA VAL A 216 0.21 2.24 -18.68
C VAL A 216 0.57 2.83 -20.05
N PRO A 217 -0.28 3.70 -20.65
CA PRO A 217 0.08 4.40 -21.88
C PRO A 217 1.35 5.25 -21.72
N ASP A 218 2.12 5.39 -22.80
CA ASP A 218 3.35 6.18 -22.82
C ASP A 218 3.02 7.69 -22.63
N PRO A 219 3.66 8.40 -21.68
CA PRO A 219 3.38 9.82 -21.44
C PRO A 219 4.01 10.78 -22.48
N THR A 220 4.69 10.30 -23.53
CA THR A 220 5.40 11.16 -24.51
C THR A 220 4.63 11.50 -25.79
N GLY A 221 3.33 11.17 -25.85
CA GLY A 221 2.44 11.62 -26.93
C GLY A 221 1.86 13.00 -26.68
N GLU A 222 2.52 14.07 -27.17
CA GLU A 222 1.86 15.36 -27.40
C GLU A 222 0.83 15.22 -28.53
N GLU A 223 -0.44 14.94 -28.20
CA GLU A 223 -1.53 15.17 -29.15
C GLU A 223 -1.78 16.68 -29.28
N GLY A 224 -1.14 17.27 -30.28
CA GLY A 224 -1.47 18.61 -30.73
C GLY A 224 -2.93 18.69 -31.18
N GLU A 225 -3.66 19.67 -30.65
CA GLU A 225 -5.07 19.92 -30.92
C GLU A 225 -5.33 20.04 -32.45
N PRO A 226 -6.29 19.28 -33.02
CA PRO A 226 -6.59 19.37 -34.44
C PRO A 226 -7.27 20.71 -34.75
N PRO A 227 -6.95 21.38 -35.87
CA PRO A 227 -7.60 22.63 -36.22
C PRO A 227 -9.09 22.40 -36.53
N ALA A 228 -9.94 23.25 -35.97
CA ALA A 228 -11.38 23.22 -36.25
C ALA A 228 -11.66 23.45 -37.74
N SER A 229 -12.46 22.57 -38.35
CA SER A 229 -12.99 22.71 -39.70
C SER A 229 -14.49 22.97 -39.69
N ASP A 230 -14.91 23.94 -40.50
CA ASP A 230 -16.30 24.39 -40.63
C ASP A 230 -17.26 23.28 -41.13
N PRO A 231 -18.57 23.38 -40.82
CA PRO A 231 -19.54 22.35 -41.15
C PRO A 231 -19.89 22.35 -42.65
N THR A 232 -19.74 21.20 -43.30
CA THR A 232 -20.23 20.98 -44.68
C THR A 232 -21.31 19.88 -44.72
N GLU A 233 -22.26 20.08 -45.61
CA GLU A 233 -23.54 19.39 -45.82
C GLU A 233 -23.46 17.84 -45.99
N PRO A 234 -24.48 17.06 -45.56
CA PRO A 234 -24.43 15.60 -45.60
C PRO A 234 -24.79 14.98 -46.98
N PRO A 235 -23.98 14.05 -47.52
CA PRO A 235 -24.35 13.29 -48.72
C PRO A 235 -25.28 12.10 -48.42
N GLN A 236 -26.07 11.73 -49.43
CA GLN A 236 -27.24 10.84 -49.32
C GLN A 236 -26.94 9.33 -49.40
N LYS A 237 -27.89 8.50 -48.93
CA LYS A 237 -27.93 7.03 -49.06
C LYS A 237 -28.26 6.57 -50.50
N PRO A 238 -27.49 5.60 -51.03
CA PRO A 238 -28.06 4.43 -51.73
C PRO A 238 -27.29 3.13 -51.39
N ALA A 239 -27.73 1.89 -51.65
CA ALA A 239 -29.04 1.25 -51.80
C ALA A 239 -28.80 -0.29 -51.69
N GLU A 240 -29.77 -1.09 -51.24
CA GLU A 240 -29.69 -2.56 -51.19
C GLU A 240 -29.85 -3.14 -52.64
N THR A 241 -29.48 -4.37 -53.06
CA THR A 241 -29.57 -5.74 -52.50
C THR A 241 -28.82 -6.70 -53.50
N PRO A 242 -29.09 -8.03 -53.63
CA PRO A 242 -28.86 -9.20 -52.76
C PRO A 242 -27.89 -10.27 -53.36
N GLY A 243 -27.48 -11.28 -52.57
CA GLY A 243 -26.89 -12.52 -53.11
C GLY A 243 -26.30 -13.46 -52.05
N ALA A 244 -26.74 -14.72 -52.00
CA ALA A 244 -26.42 -15.71 -50.95
C ALA A 244 -25.75 -16.98 -51.55
N PRO A 245 -25.77 -18.17 -50.91
CA PRO A 245 -25.16 -18.59 -49.63
C PRO A 245 -24.20 -19.80 -49.80
N VAL A 246 -23.39 -20.15 -48.78
CA VAL A 246 -22.82 -21.52 -48.65
C VAL A 246 -22.53 -21.97 -47.21
N THR A 247 -23.08 -23.14 -46.88
CA THR A 247 -22.74 -24.13 -45.83
C THR A 247 -23.19 -25.50 -46.39
N PRO A 248 -22.84 -26.69 -45.81
CA PRO A 248 -22.13 -27.00 -44.56
C PRO A 248 -20.69 -27.52 -44.89
N ALA A 249 -19.99 -28.48 -44.26
CA ALA A 249 -20.30 -29.46 -43.19
C ALA A 249 -19.04 -29.98 -42.45
N TYR A 250 -19.29 -30.71 -41.36
CA TYR A 250 -18.36 -31.64 -40.66
C TYR A 250 -18.44 -33.05 -41.30
N PRO A 251 -17.48 -33.96 -41.01
CA PRO A 251 -17.78 -35.00 -40.01
C PRO A 251 -16.63 -35.32 -39.04
N ASP A 252 -17.00 -36.00 -37.95
CA ASP A 252 -16.10 -36.67 -36.99
C ASP A 252 -15.14 -37.67 -37.63
N ASP A 253 -14.08 -38.03 -36.90
CA ASP A 253 -13.85 -39.47 -36.71
C ASP A 253 -13.34 -39.82 -35.30
N THR A 254 -13.66 -41.03 -34.86
CA THR A 254 -13.47 -41.54 -33.50
C THR A 254 -12.31 -42.54 -33.43
N ALA A 255 -11.69 -42.72 -32.25
CA ALA A 255 -11.52 -44.05 -31.63
C ALA A 255 -10.69 -44.04 -30.33
N THR A 256 -11.18 -44.82 -29.37
CA THR A 256 -10.57 -45.13 -28.06
C THR A 256 -9.50 -46.23 -28.16
N THR A 257 -8.47 -46.25 -27.30
CA THR A 257 -7.97 -47.50 -26.67
C THR A 257 -7.14 -47.25 -25.40
N THR A 258 -7.34 -48.14 -24.41
CA THR A 258 -6.60 -48.30 -23.14
C THR A 258 -6.71 -49.79 -22.80
N PRO A 259 -5.64 -50.53 -22.43
CA PRO A 259 -5.37 -50.74 -21.00
C PRO A 259 -3.91 -51.02 -20.54
N ALA A 260 -3.63 -50.50 -19.34
CA ALA A 260 -2.90 -51.06 -18.19
C ALA A 260 -1.77 -52.11 -18.32
N ALA A 261 -0.69 -51.88 -17.54
CA ALA A 261 -0.09 -52.90 -16.65
C ALA A 261 0.70 -52.25 -15.48
N THR A 262 0.59 -52.84 -14.29
CA THR A 262 1.32 -52.51 -13.04
C THR A 262 2.49 -53.49 -12.85
N PRO A 263 3.53 -53.14 -12.06
CA PRO A 263 3.94 -54.09 -11.01
C PRO A 263 4.30 -53.46 -9.64
N THR A 264 4.64 -54.32 -8.68
CA THR A 264 4.32 -54.17 -7.25
C THR A 264 5.54 -54.02 -6.32
N VAL A 265 5.37 -53.19 -5.27
CA VAL A 265 5.97 -53.16 -3.91
C VAL A 265 7.10 -54.14 -3.54
N THR A 266 8.14 -53.62 -2.86
CA THR A 266 8.79 -54.29 -1.69
C THR A 266 9.28 -53.25 -0.65
N VAL A 267 9.22 -53.58 0.65
CA VAL A 267 9.75 -52.82 1.80
C VAL A 267 10.56 -53.78 2.71
N PRO A 268 11.68 -53.37 3.32
CA PRO A 268 11.91 -53.68 4.74
C PRO A 268 12.58 -52.52 5.55
N VAL A 269 12.07 -52.10 6.71
CA VAL A 269 12.32 -52.58 8.11
C VAL A 269 13.52 -51.91 8.83
N THR A 270 13.22 -51.23 9.95
CA THR A 270 14.08 -50.77 11.08
C THR A 270 13.90 -51.77 12.25
N PRO A 271 14.81 -51.98 13.25
CA PRO A 271 15.30 -51.00 14.26
C PRO A 271 16.74 -51.38 14.80
N PRO A 272 17.24 -51.09 16.04
CA PRO A 272 16.73 -50.31 17.19
C PRO A 272 17.71 -49.29 17.85
N VAL A 273 17.26 -48.76 19.00
CA VAL A 273 17.77 -47.58 19.75
C VAL A 273 18.63 -47.99 20.96
N THR A 274 19.50 -47.10 21.47
CA THR A 274 19.80 -46.97 22.94
C THR A 274 20.46 -45.62 23.30
N PRO A 275 20.37 -45.11 24.56
CA PRO A 275 20.73 -43.73 24.93
C PRO A 275 21.98 -43.57 25.85
N ARG A 276 22.52 -42.35 25.97
CA ARG A 276 23.42 -41.92 27.08
C ARG A 276 23.31 -40.40 27.34
N VAL A 277 22.69 -39.96 28.44
CA VAL A 277 23.25 -39.55 29.76
C VAL A 277 24.06 -38.24 29.74
N SER A 278 23.54 -37.23 30.47
CA SER A 278 24.24 -35.98 30.86
C SER A 278 25.15 -36.18 32.09
N PRO A 279 26.00 -35.19 32.40
CA PRO A 279 26.09 -34.73 33.80
C PRO A 279 25.93 -33.21 33.99
N ARG A 280 25.86 -32.85 35.28
CA ARG A 280 25.30 -31.62 35.88
C ARG A 280 26.39 -30.58 36.20
N ALA A 281 25.95 -29.32 36.38
CA ALA A 281 26.78 -28.15 36.70
C ALA A 281 27.29 -28.09 38.16
N THR A 282 28.27 -27.21 38.39
CA THR A 282 28.62 -26.59 39.69
C THR A 282 29.10 -25.14 39.45
N PRO A 283 28.75 -24.14 40.30
CA PRO A 283 29.06 -22.72 40.08
C PRO A 283 30.29 -22.21 40.86
N THR A 284 30.81 -21.03 40.49
CA THR A 284 31.79 -20.27 41.30
C THR A 284 31.40 -18.79 41.41
N THR A 285 31.70 -18.19 42.54
CA THR A 285 31.24 -16.89 43.05
C THR A 285 32.07 -15.68 42.58
N GLY A 286 31.48 -14.47 42.62
CA GLY A 286 32.24 -13.19 42.70
C GLY A 286 32.76 -12.93 44.13
N PRO A 287 33.02 -11.67 44.56
CA PRO A 287 32.89 -10.38 43.87
C PRO A 287 34.16 -9.48 43.93
N GLY A 288 34.13 -8.29 43.29
CA GLY A 288 35.16 -7.25 43.44
C GLY A 288 34.66 -5.85 43.00
N ARG A 289 34.94 -4.81 43.79
CA ARG A 289 34.45 -3.42 43.62
C ARG A 289 35.58 -2.46 43.18
N SER A 290 35.18 -1.20 42.89
CA SER A 290 35.99 0.02 42.74
C SER A 290 36.73 0.23 41.40
N ALA A 291 36.91 1.45 40.88
CA ALA A 291 36.52 2.78 41.38
C ALA A 291 36.23 3.79 40.21
N THR A 292 35.54 4.88 40.53
CA THR A 292 35.38 6.10 39.71
C THR A 292 36.72 6.82 39.48
N PRO A 293 36.87 7.58 38.38
CA PRO A 293 37.38 8.95 38.53
C PRO A 293 36.48 10.03 37.89
N THR A 294 36.53 11.22 38.48
CA THR A 294 35.70 12.39 38.15
C THR A 294 36.30 13.22 37.01
N ALA A 295 35.43 14.02 36.36
CA ALA A 295 35.66 14.88 35.19
C ALA A 295 36.78 15.93 35.28
N THR A 296 37.18 16.43 34.10
CA THR A 296 37.59 17.83 33.84
C THR A 296 37.07 18.28 32.46
N SER A 297 36.80 19.58 32.31
CA SER A 297 36.28 20.36 31.16
C SER A 297 37.13 20.29 29.86
N GLU A 298 36.74 20.75 28.66
CA GLU A 298 35.89 21.87 28.15
C GLU A 298 35.67 21.63 26.60
N PRO A 299 35.03 22.48 25.75
CA PRO A 299 34.06 23.56 25.96
C PRO A 299 32.74 23.37 25.16
N SER A 300 31.80 24.33 25.31
CA SER A 300 30.47 24.33 24.67
C SER A 300 30.49 24.69 23.17
N SER A 301 29.80 23.88 22.35
CA SER A 301 29.19 24.31 21.08
C SER A 301 27.67 24.04 21.10
N LYS A 302 26.93 24.91 21.78
CA LYS A 302 25.46 24.97 21.71
C LYS A 302 25.00 24.99 20.23
N PRO A 303 24.22 24.01 19.75
CA PRO A 303 23.42 24.22 18.56
C PRO A 303 22.40 25.28 18.93
N THR A 304 22.50 26.47 18.33
CA THR A 304 21.47 27.50 18.46
C THR A 304 20.22 27.01 17.74
N GLN A 305 19.39 26.26 18.47
CA GLN A 305 18.01 26.02 18.06
C GLN A 305 17.36 27.39 17.93
N ALA A 306 16.86 27.69 16.73
CA ALA A 306 16.20 28.95 16.47
C ALA A 306 15.07 29.14 17.50
N PRO A 307 14.89 30.35 18.06
CA PRO A 307 13.72 30.61 18.88
C PRO A 307 12.46 30.33 18.03
N PRO A 308 11.35 29.86 18.63
CA PRO A 308 10.09 29.76 17.91
C PRO A 308 9.77 31.11 17.26
N PRO A 309 9.19 31.14 16.05
CA PRO A 309 8.92 32.38 15.34
C PRO A 309 8.10 33.32 16.22
N ALA A 310 8.39 34.62 16.16
CA ALA A 310 7.88 35.60 17.12
C ALA A 310 6.35 35.79 17.09
N ASN A 311 5.65 35.18 16.14
CA ASN A 311 4.23 35.32 15.89
C ASN A 311 3.53 33.94 15.93
N GLY A 312 3.03 33.53 17.10
CA GLY A 312 2.01 32.48 17.23
C GLY A 312 2.42 31.02 17.00
N PHE A 313 1.44 30.14 17.21
CA PHE A 313 1.38 28.79 16.64
C PHE A 313 0.53 28.86 15.36
N PRO A 314 0.52 27.82 14.49
CA PRO A 314 -0.29 27.85 13.27
C PRO A 314 -1.76 28.12 13.54
N ASP A 315 -2.35 28.98 12.71
CA ASP A 315 -3.78 29.25 12.61
C ASP A 315 -4.17 29.47 11.13
N ALA A 316 -5.47 29.59 10.85
CA ALA A 316 -6.05 29.79 9.52
C ALA A 316 -5.54 31.04 8.74
N SER A 317 -4.74 31.91 9.33
CA SER A 317 -4.04 32.99 8.60
C SER A 317 -2.65 32.58 8.07
N THR A 318 -2.13 31.46 8.56
CA THR A 318 -0.79 30.90 8.29
C THR A 318 -0.81 29.54 7.61
N THR A 319 -1.97 28.88 7.56
CA THR A 319 -2.17 27.53 7.02
C THR A 319 -3.19 27.49 5.90
N GLY A 320 -3.27 26.36 5.21
CA GLY A 320 -4.17 26.16 4.09
C GLY A 320 -3.68 26.87 2.82
N PRO A 321 -4.51 26.88 1.75
CA PRO A 321 -4.12 27.42 0.46
C PRO A 321 -3.81 28.91 0.55
N ALA A 322 -2.77 29.34 -0.17
CA ALA A 322 -2.39 30.76 -0.21
C ALA A 322 -3.60 31.66 -0.50
N LYS A 323 -3.74 32.77 0.24
CA LYS A 323 -4.88 33.68 0.10
C LYS A 323 -4.98 34.22 -1.33
N GLY A 324 -6.09 33.92 -2.00
CA GLY A 324 -6.32 34.29 -3.40
C GLY A 324 -5.95 33.21 -4.43
N THR A 325 -5.59 31.99 -3.99
CA THR A 325 -5.49 30.82 -4.88
C THR A 325 -6.74 30.68 -5.74
N VAL A 326 -6.54 30.65 -7.06
CA VAL A 326 -7.58 30.32 -8.03
C VAL A 326 -7.53 28.82 -8.26
N PHE A 327 -8.62 28.13 -7.92
CA PHE A 327 -8.64 26.68 -7.99
C PHE A 327 -9.04 26.16 -9.37
N THR A 328 -8.26 25.21 -9.90
CA THR A 328 -8.74 24.31 -10.95
C THR A 328 -9.58 23.21 -10.30
N ARG A 329 -10.85 23.08 -10.68
CA ARG A 329 -11.74 22.06 -10.09
C ARG A 329 -11.50 20.70 -10.74
N MET A 330 -11.26 19.68 -9.94
CA MET A 330 -11.00 18.30 -10.37
C MET A 330 -11.83 17.32 -9.54
N LYS A 331 -12.20 16.19 -10.12
CA LYS A 331 -12.74 15.07 -9.33
C LYS A 331 -11.60 14.41 -8.54
N GLY A 332 -11.85 14.04 -7.29
CA GLY A 332 -10.97 13.11 -6.58
C GLY A 332 -10.97 11.71 -7.21
N GLY A 333 -10.08 10.86 -6.72
CA GLY A 333 -9.90 9.50 -7.22
C GLY A 333 -8.48 8.99 -7.02
N GLU A 334 -8.09 8.01 -7.83
CA GLU A 334 -6.79 7.35 -7.73
C GLU A 334 -5.67 8.17 -8.41
N LEU A 335 -4.67 8.59 -7.65
CA LEU A 335 -3.46 9.22 -8.19
C LEU A 335 -2.40 8.14 -8.42
N ARG A 336 -2.14 7.82 -9.68
CA ARG A 336 -1.29 6.68 -10.11
C ARG A 336 0.01 7.08 -10.80
N GLN A 337 0.26 8.37 -10.99
CA GLN A 337 1.46 8.89 -11.65
C GLN A 337 2.52 9.29 -10.62
N ASN A 338 3.66 8.60 -10.64
CA ASN A 338 4.82 8.94 -9.81
C ASN A 338 5.31 10.36 -10.15
N GLY A 339 5.61 11.16 -9.13
CA GLY A 339 6.07 12.54 -9.27
C GLY A 339 5.00 13.56 -9.69
N ALA A 340 3.72 13.18 -9.73
CA ALA A 340 2.64 14.10 -10.08
C ALA A 340 2.52 15.25 -9.06
N VAL A 341 2.36 16.47 -9.56
CA VAL A 341 2.18 17.68 -8.74
C VAL A 341 0.82 18.30 -9.08
N TYR A 342 -0.02 18.42 -8.07
CA TYR A 342 -1.30 19.12 -8.13
C TYR A 342 -1.13 20.40 -7.30
N ASP A 343 -1.21 21.56 -7.96
CA ASP A 343 -1.03 22.87 -7.33
C ASP A 343 -2.26 23.75 -7.60
N GLY A 344 -2.89 24.27 -6.55
CA GLY A 344 -4.12 25.06 -6.70
C GLY A 344 -5.30 24.26 -7.26
N VAL A 345 -5.50 23.02 -6.79
CA VAL A 345 -6.62 22.16 -7.24
C VAL A 345 -7.70 22.06 -6.17
N GLU A 346 -8.96 22.26 -6.56
CA GLU A 346 -10.12 21.92 -5.73
C GLU A 346 -10.61 20.52 -6.10
N PHE A 347 -10.35 19.55 -5.22
CA PHE A 347 -10.82 18.17 -5.35
C PHE A 347 -12.21 18.01 -4.73
N THR A 348 -13.16 17.48 -5.52
CA THR A 348 -14.57 17.30 -5.08
C THR A 348 -14.87 15.95 -4.44
N ASP A 349 -13.90 15.04 -4.42
CA ASP A 349 -14.01 13.68 -3.87
C ASP A 349 -12.68 13.32 -3.18
N ALA A 350 -12.68 12.22 -2.42
CA ALA A 350 -11.49 11.69 -1.77
C ALA A 350 -10.36 11.33 -2.75
N ILE A 351 -9.12 11.46 -2.29
CA ILE A 351 -7.89 11.20 -3.05
C ILE A 351 -7.23 9.92 -2.52
N ASP A 352 -6.86 9.01 -3.42
CA ASP A 352 -6.23 7.73 -3.08
C ASP A 352 -4.92 7.56 -3.86
N VAL A 353 -3.78 7.64 -3.17
CA VAL A 353 -2.45 7.78 -3.76
C VAL A 353 -1.77 6.42 -3.89
N TYR A 354 -1.70 5.93 -5.13
CA TYR A 354 -1.00 4.72 -5.56
C TYR A 354 0.25 5.08 -6.37
N ALA A 355 1.02 6.06 -5.89
CA ALA A 355 2.17 6.61 -6.59
C ALA A 355 3.18 7.23 -5.64
N ASP A 356 4.46 7.16 -6.01
CA ASP A 356 5.57 7.74 -5.27
C ASP A 356 5.80 9.21 -5.60
N ASN A 357 6.24 9.99 -4.63
CA ASN A 357 6.65 11.40 -4.80
C ASN A 357 5.53 12.33 -5.31
N VAL A 358 4.25 11.97 -5.08
CA VAL A 358 3.11 12.84 -5.40
C VAL A 358 3.11 14.06 -4.47
N THR A 359 2.80 15.23 -5.02
CA THR A 359 2.63 16.48 -4.25
C THR A 359 1.23 17.04 -4.47
N LEU A 360 0.52 17.28 -3.38
CA LEU A 360 -0.67 18.12 -3.31
C LEU A 360 -0.25 19.44 -2.65
N ARG A 361 -0.38 20.56 -3.36
CA ARG A 361 0.06 21.88 -2.89
C ARG A 361 -1.03 22.92 -3.10
N ASN A 362 -1.28 23.81 -2.13
CA ASN A 362 -2.33 24.83 -2.23
C ASN A 362 -3.72 24.26 -2.62
N CYS A 363 -4.01 22.99 -2.31
CA CYS A 363 -5.24 22.33 -2.75
C CYS A 363 -6.37 22.51 -1.74
N ARG A 364 -7.62 22.48 -2.23
CA ARG A 364 -8.82 22.37 -1.40
C ARG A 364 -9.44 21.00 -1.59
N ILE A 365 -9.69 20.28 -0.50
CA ILE A 365 -10.19 18.90 -0.50
C ILE A 365 -11.35 18.84 0.50
N ILE A 366 -12.56 19.16 0.04
CA ILE A 366 -13.77 19.14 0.86
C ILE A 366 -14.57 17.89 0.47
N THR A 367 -14.58 16.89 1.34
CA THR A 367 -15.09 15.57 0.99
C THR A 367 -15.61 14.79 2.21
N THR A 368 -16.11 13.58 1.97
CA THR A 368 -16.81 12.74 2.96
C THR A 368 -16.57 11.28 2.64
N GLY A 369 -16.52 10.42 3.66
CA GLY A 369 -16.20 9.01 3.54
C GLY A 369 -15.01 8.64 4.44
N GLU A 370 -14.35 7.54 4.11
CA GLU A 370 -13.30 6.92 4.94
C GLU A 370 -11.98 7.72 5.00
N TRP A 371 -11.69 8.56 4.00
CA TRP A 371 -10.50 9.43 3.99
C TRP A 371 -10.67 10.66 3.10
N GLY A 372 -9.88 11.71 3.37
CA GLY A 372 -9.73 12.87 2.48
C GLY A 372 -8.60 12.65 1.48
N VAL A 373 -7.41 12.38 1.99
CA VAL A 373 -6.23 11.93 1.23
C VAL A 373 -5.68 10.66 1.87
N GLN A 374 -5.42 9.62 1.08
CA GLN A 374 -4.81 8.39 1.58
C GLN A 374 -3.57 7.98 0.79
N LEU A 375 -2.45 7.74 1.49
CA LEU A 375 -1.29 7.03 0.93
C LEU A 375 -1.47 5.52 1.08
N ARG A 376 -1.33 4.79 -0.03
CA ARG A 376 -1.48 3.32 -0.09
C ARG A 376 -0.14 2.60 0.11
N ASN A 377 -0.22 1.34 0.53
CA ASN A 377 0.93 0.47 0.79
C ASN A 377 1.84 0.30 -0.43
N GLY A 378 3.16 0.25 -0.21
CA GLY A 378 4.15 0.13 -1.28
C GLY A 378 4.46 1.44 -2.02
N HIS A 379 3.89 2.57 -1.59
CA HIS A 379 4.18 3.91 -2.11
C HIS A 379 4.66 4.85 -1.01
N GLY A 380 5.47 5.84 -1.36
CA GLY A 380 6.05 6.79 -0.41
C GLY A 380 6.32 8.19 -0.97
N ASN A 381 6.78 9.08 -0.08
CA ASN A 381 7.10 10.48 -0.35
C ASN A 381 5.90 11.32 -0.83
N LEU A 382 4.67 10.98 -0.40
CA LEU A 382 3.54 11.88 -0.59
C LEU A 382 3.78 13.17 0.20
N VAL A 383 3.60 14.31 -0.45
CA VAL A 383 3.65 15.64 0.15
C VAL A 383 2.25 16.26 0.08
N VAL A 384 1.75 16.71 1.23
CA VAL A 384 0.49 17.46 1.38
C VAL A 384 0.85 18.80 2.03
N ASP A 385 0.81 19.87 1.22
CA ASP A 385 1.49 21.14 1.48
C ASP A 385 0.54 22.35 1.34
N HIS A 386 0.25 23.03 2.45
CA HIS A 386 -0.65 24.20 2.45
C HIS A 386 -2.02 23.91 1.80
N CYS A 387 -2.61 22.76 2.10
CA CYS A 387 -3.95 22.38 1.65
C CYS A 387 -5.01 22.65 2.72
N GLU A 388 -6.26 22.87 2.29
CA GLU A 388 -7.46 22.87 3.14
C GLU A 388 -8.12 21.50 2.97
N ILE A 389 -8.30 20.75 4.06
CA ILE A 389 -8.80 19.37 4.02
C ILE A 389 -9.89 19.22 5.08
N ALA A 390 -11.14 19.06 4.65
CA ALA A 390 -12.27 19.10 5.57
C ALA A 390 -13.47 18.25 5.17
N GLY A 391 -14.27 17.92 6.19
CA GLY A 391 -15.62 17.37 6.02
C GLY A 391 -16.59 18.41 5.45
N ASP A 392 -17.73 17.97 4.91
CA ASP A 392 -18.79 18.89 4.43
C ASP A 392 -19.64 19.51 5.56
N GLY A 393 -19.23 19.33 6.81
CA GLY A 393 -19.94 19.78 8.00
C GLY A 393 -21.29 19.08 8.26
N ARG A 394 -21.62 17.99 7.56
CA ARG A 394 -22.89 17.25 7.70
C ARG A 394 -22.72 15.73 7.74
N ARG A 395 -21.86 15.20 6.89
CA ARG A 395 -21.53 13.78 6.76
C ARG A 395 -20.09 13.54 7.23
N GLN A 396 -19.82 12.31 7.63
CA GLN A 396 -18.51 11.93 8.15
C GLN A 396 -17.41 12.06 7.11
N LEU A 397 -16.28 12.62 7.53
CA LEU A 397 -14.96 12.41 6.94
C LEU A 397 -14.11 11.72 8.01
N ALA A 398 -13.91 10.41 7.89
CA ALA A 398 -13.37 9.60 8.98
C ALA A 398 -11.90 9.93 9.29
N VAL A 399 -11.07 10.19 8.26
CA VAL A 399 -9.68 10.64 8.43
C VAL A 399 -9.32 11.68 7.37
N ALA A 400 -8.90 12.90 7.72
CA ALA A 400 -8.57 13.90 6.69
C ALA A 400 -7.32 13.51 5.87
N VAL A 401 -6.23 13.11 6.52
CA VAL A 401 -5.04 12.54 5.86
C VAL A 401 -4.63 11.22 6.50
N LYS A 402 -4.57 10.16 5.69
CA LYS A 402 -4.32 8.78 6.14
C LYS A 402 -3.12 8.17 5.42
N ASN A 403 -2.27 7.45 6.14
CA ASN A 403 -1.21 6.65 5.55
C ASN A 403 -1.29 5.23 6.10
N ILE A 404 -1.87 4.33 5.30
CA ILE A 404 -1.95 2.90 5.63
C ILE A 404 -0.69 2.12 5.21
N GLY A 405 0.21 2.79 4.49
CA GLY A 405 1.40 2.21 3.89
C GLY A 405 2.65 2.27 4.75
N ASP A 406 3.72 1.75 4.16
CA ASP A 406 5.06 1.70 4.72
C ASP A 406 5.98 2.81 4.18
N GLY A 407 5.50 3.70 3.31
CA GLY A 407 6.24 4.87 2.85
C GLY A 407 6.12 6.08 3.80
N ASP A 408 7.10 7.00 3.71
CA ASP A 408 7.03 8.28 4.41
C ASP A 408 6.02 9.24 3.76
N ILE A 409 5.41 10.10 4.59
CA ILE A 409 4.55 11.19 4.17
C ILE A 409 5.04 12.51 4.79
N THR A 410 4.86 13.63 4.08
CA THR A 410 5.09 14.98 4.62
C THR A 410 3.78 15.76 4.57
N ILE A 411 3.25 16.11 5.73
CA ILE A 411 2.00 16.86 5.90
C ILE A 411 2.37 18.19 6.55
N ARG A 412 2.42 19.29 5.77
CA ARG A 412 2.87 20.59 6.29
C ARG A 412 2.03 21.79 5.89
N GLY A 413 1.86 22.73 6.82
CA GLY A 413 1.14 23.99 6.59
C GLY A 413 -0.35 23.84 6.29
N ASN A 414 -0.95 22.67 6.49
CA ASN A 414 -2.34 22.42 6.11
C ASN A 414 -3.31 22.97 7.14
N ASP A 415 -4.49 23.34 6.66
CA ASP A 415 -5.68 23.67 7.46
C ASP A 415 -6.63 22.46 7.42
N ILE A 416 -6.95 21.90 8.58
CA ILE A 416 -7.67 20.63 8.69
C ILE A 416 -8.79 20.74 9.73
N HIS A 417 -10.04 20.62 9.28
CA HIS A 417 -11.23 20.79 10.11
C HIS A 417 -12.41 19.93 9.69
N ASP A 418 -13.47 19.89 10.51
CA ASP A 418 -14.73 19.15 10.27
C ASP A 418 -14.60 17.63 10.02
N ALA A 419 -13.40 17.06 10.20
CA ALA A 419 -13.11 15.62 10.13
C ALA A 419 -13.28 14.95 11.50
N THR A 420 -13.41 13.62 11.49
CA THR A 420 -13.38 12.77 12.68
C THR A 420 -11.94 12.69 13.21
N ASP A 421 -11.04 12.01 12.50
CA ASP A 421 -9.59 12.10 12.74
C ASP A 421 -8.98 13.08 11.74
N ALA A 422 -8.02 13.91 12.17
CA ALA A 422 -7.31 14.80 11.23
C ALA A 422 -6.19 14.06 10.50
N ILE A 423 -5.23 13.47 11.21
CA ILE A 423 -4.10 12.76 10.59
C ILE A 423 -3.89 11.39 11.22
N ASN A 424 -3.88 10.33 10.42
CA ASN A 424 -3.44 8.99 10.84
C ASN A 424 -2.19 8.56 10.04
N THR A 425 -1.05 8.38 10.72
CA THR A 425 0.16 7.80 10.10
C THR A 425 1.15 7.22 11.13
N GLY A 426 1.86 6.16 10.73
CA GLY A 426 2.94 5.56 11.52
C GLY A 426 4.32 6.21 11.39
N ARG A 427 4.57 7.06 10.37
CA ARG A 427 5.91 7.55 10.00
C ARG A 427 5.86 8.83 9.15
N GLY A 428 6.97 9.55 9.06
CA GLY A 428 7.09 10.77 8.26
C GLY A 428 7.09 12.05 9.09
N THR A 429 6.69 13.18 8.48
CA THR A 429 6.69 14.51 9.11
C THR A 429 5.33 15.18 9.06
N ILE A 430 4.87 15.69 10.19
CA ILE A 430 3.67 16.50 10.38
C ILE A 430 4.13 17.84 10.98
N GLU A 431 4.16 18.91 10.17
CA GLU A 431 4.75 20.19 10.57
C GLU A 431 3.87 21.42 10.28
N GLY A 432 3.66 22.28 11.28
CA GLY A 432 3.08 23.61 11.04
C GLY A 432 1.62 23.59 10.58
N ASN A 433 0.89 22.50 10.81
CA ASN A 433 -0.53 22.39 10.44
C ASN A 433 -1.43 23.01 11.53
N TYR A 434 -2.61 23.46 11.13
CA TYR A 434 -3.69 23.89 12.00
C TYR A 434 -4.79 22.82 11.94
N ILE A 435 -5.03 22.15 13.07
CA ILE A 435 -6.05 21.12 13.23
C ILE A 435 -7.06 21.64 14.25
N HIS A 436 -8.30 21.83 13.82
CA HIS A 436 -9.37 22.43 14.64
C HIS A 436 -10.75 21.88 14.27
N ASP A 437 -11.79 22.24 15.03
CA ASP A 437 -13.20 21.96 14.73
C ASP A 437 -13.50 20.50 14.28
N LEU A 438 -12.81 19.53 14.88
CA LEU A 438 -13.04 18.10 14.66
C LEU A 438 -14.43 17.69 15.15
N ARG A 439 -15.02 16.68 14.51
CA ARG A 439 -16.42 16.28 14.72
C ARG A 439 -16.57 14.79 15.00
N ALA A 440 -17.34 14.47 16.03
CA ALA A 440 -17.73 13.10 16.32
C ALA A 440 -19.01 12.69 15.59
N PHE A 441 -19.01 11.49 15.02
CA PHE A 441 -20.20 10.75 14.63
C PHE A 441 -20.39 9.53 15.54
N THR A 442 -21.55 8.89 15.50
CA THR A 442 -21.92 7.82 16.44
C THR A 442 -21.04 6.58 16.28
N GLY A 443 -20.17 6.32 17.26
CA GLY A 443 -19.25 5.18 17.27
C GLY A 443 -17.80 5.54 16.92
N ASP A 444 -17.54 6.82 16.62
CA ASP A 444 -16.22 7.33 16.27
C ASP A 444 -15.26 7.36 17.47
N HIS A 445 -13.98 7.30 17.13
CA HIS A 445 -12.89 7.89 17.89
C HIS A 445 -12.54 9.21 17.18
N VAL A 446 -12.13 10.24 17.91
CA VAL A 446 -11.79 11.56 17.33
C VAL A 446 -10.40 11.94 17.82
N ASP A 447 -9.40 11.86 16.95
CA ASP A 447 -8.01 12.18 17.25
C ASP A 447 -7.45 13.24 16.30
N GLY A 448 -6.76 14.24 16.84
CA GLY A 448 -6.09 15.26 16.03
C GLY A 448 -4.94 14.64 15.20
N ILE A 449 -4.03 13.93 15.86
CA ILE A 449 -3.01 13.13 15.20
C ILE A 449 -2.96 11.75 15.85
N GLN A 450 -3.12 10.70 15.07
CA GLN A 450 -3.06 9.32 15.50
C GLN A 450 -1.91 8.56 14.82
N THR A 451 -1.23 7.70 15.57
CA THR A 451 -0.47 6.57 15.04
C THR A 451 -1.02 5.30 15.67
N GLU A 452 -1.08 4.21 14.90
CA GLU A 452 -1.45 2.87 15.37
C GLU A 452 -0.24 2.01 15.76
N GLY A 453 0.96 2.60 15.73
CA GLY A 453 2.24 1.91 15.86
C GLY A 453 2.67 1.25 14.54
N SER A 454 3.96 0.90 14.43
CA SER A 454 4.47 0.21 13.26
C SER A 454 5.55 -0.82 13.63
N SER A 455 5.81 -1.77 12.74
CA SER A 455 6.90 -2.73 12.88
C SER A 455 8.26 -2.19 12.40
N GLY A 456 8.31 -0.96 11.89
CA GLY A 456 9.50 -0.33 11.34
C GLY A 456 10.23 0.59 12.32
N SER A 457 11.46 0.97 11.96
CA SER A 457 12.29 1.95 12.70
C SER A 457 12.22 3.38 12.15
N ALA A 458 11.39 3.62 11.14
CA ALA A 458 11.21 4.94 10.53
C ALA A 458 10.64 5.93 11.56
N PRO A 459 11.14 7.18 11.60
CA PRO A 459 10.68 8.15 12.57
C PRO A 459 9.32 8.73 12.21
N LEU A 460 8.57 9.14 13.24
CA LEU A 460 7.43 10.05 13.11
C LEU A 460 7.76 11.37 13.81
N VAL A 461 7.68 12.48 13.09
CA VAL A 461 7.98 13.83 13.61
C VAL A 461 6.71 14.66 13.58
N ILE A 462 6.22 15.09 14.75
CA ILE A 462 5.07 15.97 14.94
C ILE A 462 5.60 17.28 15.54
N LYS A 463 5.75 18.32 14.72
CA LYS A 463 6.40 19.56 15.16
C LYS A 463 5.66 20.85 14.80
N ASN A 464 5.65 21.81 15.73
CA ASN A 464 5.15 23.17 15.53
C ASN A 464 3.70 23.25 15.01
N ASN A 465 2.84 22.25 15.24
CA ASN A 465 1.43 22.25 14.86
C ASN A 465 0.56 22.93 15.92
N THR A 466 -0.63 23.38 15.53
CA THR A 466 -1.75 23.64 16.46
C THR A 466 -2.75 22.49 16.32
N ILE A 467 -3.11 21.87 17.43
CA ILE A 467 -3.94 20.66 17.46
C ILE A 467 -5.01 20.83 18.53
N LEU A 468 -6.24 21.12 18.11
CA LEU A 468 -7.37 21.51 18.94
C LEU A 468 -8.55 20.57 18.68
N ASN A 469 -8.74 19.57 19.55
CA ASN A 469 -9.84 18.61 19.46
C ASN A 469 -11.00 19.02 20.41
N PRO A 470 -12.09 19.64 19.91
CA PRO A 470 -13.19 20.09 20.76
C PRO A 470 -14.04 18.97 21.36
N VAL A 471 -13.84 17.71 20.93
CA VAL A 471 -14.62 16.56 21.40
C VAL A 471 -14.00 15.98 22.68
N GLY A 472 -14.82 15.78 23.72
CA GLY A 472 -14.37 15.26 25.03
C GLY A 472 -14.02 13.77 25.08
N GLN A 473 -13.59 13.17 23.97
CA GLN A 473 -13.22 11.75 23.86
C GLN A 473 -11.83 11.59 23.23
N THR A 474 -11.22 10.41 23.40
CA THR A 474 -9.90 10.06 22.83
C THR A 474 -8.85 11.14 23.07
N SER A 475 -8.22 11.77 22.06
CA SER A 475 -7.13 12.71 22.33
C SER A 475 -6.88 13.79 21.28
N ALA A 476 -6.01 14.77 21.59
CA ALA A 476 -5.45 15.64 20.56
C ALA A 476 -4.26 14.95 19.83
N ILE A 477 -3.42 14.19 20.55
CA ILE A 477 -2.42 13.29 19.95
C ILE A 477 -2.51 11.89 20.57
N MET A 478 -2.77 10.88 19.72
CA MET A 478 -2.94 9.47 20.08
C MET A 478 -1.77 8.62 19.61
N LEU A 479 -0.97 8.10 20.54
CA LEU A 479 -0.01 7.03 20.26
C LEU A 479 -0.66 5.67 20.54
N ALA A 480 -1.55 5.22 19.66
CA ALA A 480 -2.15 3.89 19.78
C ALA A 480 -1.15 2.79 19.37
N THR A 481 -1.32 1.59 19.91
CA THR A 481 -0.44 0.42 19.65
C THR A 481 -1.22 -0.76 19.09
N SER A 482 -2.22 -0.47 18.25
CA SER A 482 -3.15 -1.45 17.66
C SER A 482 -2.48 -2.33 16.61
N LEU A 483 -1.64 -1.75 15.75
CA LEU A 483 -0.93 -2.43 14.66
C LEU A 483 0.52 -2.80 15.00
N GLY A 484 1.12 -2.15 16.01
CA GLY A 484 2.48 -2.44 16.45
C GLY A 484 2.92 -1.67 17.69
N PRO A 485 4.18 -1.81 18.13
CA PRO A 485 4.75 -0.89 19.09
C PRO A 485 4.89 0.51 18.47
N VAL A 486 4.79 1.55 19.29
CA VAL A 486 5.13 2.92 18.88
C VAL A 486 6.60 3.16 19.17
N THR A 487 7.39 3.47 18.15
CA THR A 487 8.83 3.72 18.32
C THR A 487 9.31 4.90 17.48
N ASN A 488 10.35 5.59 17.97
CA ASN A 488 11.04 6.67 17.26
C ASN A 488 10.12 7.86 16.91
N VAL A 489 9.39 8.37 17.90
CA VAL A 489 8.45 9.50 17.72
C VAL A 489 9.01 10.76 18.38
N LEU A 490 8.99 11.88 17.67
CA LEU A 490 9.31 13.21 18.20
C LEU A 490 8.06 14.10 18.17
N ILE A 491 7.59 14.56 19.32
CA ILE A 491 6.50 15.53 19.47
C ILE A 491 7.10 16.80 20.06
N GLN A 492 7.27 17.85 19.24
CA GLN A 492 8.01 19.05 19.63
C GLN A 492 7.33 20.38 19.26
N GLY A 493 7.26 21.32 20.20
CA GLY A 493 6.89 22.71 19.88
C GLY A 493 5.44 22.91 19.42
N ASN A 494 4.55 21.95 19.65
CA ASN A 494 3.14 22.03 19.25
C ASN A 494 2.30 22.77 20.31
N LEU A 495 1.20 23.39 19.87
CA LEU A 495 0.07 23.76 20.74
C LEU A 495 -0.93 22.61 20.73
N ILE A 496 -1.19 22.00 21.88
CA ILE A 496 -2.00 20.79 22.03
C ILE A 496 -3.17 21.11 22.97
N GLY A 497 -4.41 20.88 22.54
CA GLY A 497 -5.61 21.17 23.30
C GLY A 497 -6.75 20.20 23.00
N GLY A 498 -7.48 19.78 24.03
CA GLY A 498 -8.73 19.03 23.88
C GLY A 498 -8.62 17.50 23.90
N GLY A 499 -9.63 16.83 23.35
CA GLY A 499 -9.81 15.38 23.45
C GLY A 499 -10.35 14.90 24.80
N GLY A 500 -10.29 13.59 25.03
CA GLY A 500 -10.39 12.98 26.36
C GLY A 500 -9.13 13.26 27.17
N TYR A 501 -7.96 13.10 26.54
CA TYR A 501 -6.68 13.60 27.04
C TYR A 501 -5.94 14.38 25.95
N CYS A 502 -5.26 15.47 26.28
CA CYS A 502 -4.45 16.17 25.27
C CYS A 502 -3.39 15.27 24.61
N PHE A 503 -2.79 14.34 25.35
CA PHE A 503 -1.82 13.39 24.81
C PHE A 503 -1.99 11.98 25.39
N TYR A 504 -1.98 10.97 24.53
CA TYR A 504 -1.98 9.56 24.89
C TYR A 504 -0.64 8.93 24.51
N GLY A 505 0.12 8.44 25.49
CA GLY A 505 1.51 8.01 25.32
C GLY A 505 1.74 6.57 24.83
N GLY A 506 0.70 5.74 24.69
CA GLY A 506 0.81 4.37 24.17
C GLY A 506 1.50 3.35 25.07
N GLY A 507 1.67 3.68 26.35
CA GLY A 507 2.39 2.91 27.37
C GLY A 507 1.55 1.92 28.18
N ASP A 508 0.34 1.56 27.73
CA ASP A 508 -0.60 0.69 28.45
C ASP A 508 -0.03 -0.71 28.78
N LYS A 509 1.04 -1.10 28.10
CA LYS A 509 1.75 -2.37 28.26
C LYS A 509 3.25 -2.08 28.29
N ALA A 510 3.98 -2.72 29.20
CA ALA A 510 5.43 -2.53 29.29
C ALA A 510 6.11 -2.81 27.93
N GLY A 511 6.80 -1.80 27.39
CA GLY A 511 7.48 -1.87 26.10
C GLY A 511 6.62 -1.68 24.85
N SER A 512 5.35 -1.26 24.97
CA SER A 512 4.51 -0.91 23.79
C SER A 512 4.85 0.46 23.18
N SER A 513 5.45 1.37 23.94
CA SER A 513 6.05 2.62 23.46
C SER A 513 7.52 2.73 23.91
N ARG A 514 8.43 3.16 23.03
CA ARG A 514 9.85 3.45 23.36
C ARG A 514 10.44 4.49 22.40
N ASN A 515 11.52 5.17 22.78
CA ASN A 515 12.10 6.27 21.97
C ASN A 515 11.06 7.35 21.58
N VAL A 516 10.12 7.67 22.48
CA VAL A 516 9.12 8.72 22.31
C VAL A 516 9.57 9.98 23.05
N VAL A 517 9.96 11.01 22.30
CA VAL A 517 10.45 12.28 22.84
C VAL A 517 9.35 13.32 22.73
N VAL A 518 8.78 13.73 23.86
CA VAL A 518 7.75 14.77 23.95
C VAL A 518 8.36 15.99 24.64
N ARG A 519 8.68 17.04 23.89
CA ARG A 519 9.36 18.20 24.45
C ARG A 519 8.95 19.56 23.91
N ASP A 520 9.11 20.58 24.76
CA ASP A 520 8.94 21.99 24.39
C ASP A 520 7.53 22.33 23.85
N ASN A 521 6.51 21.51 24.13
CA ASN A 521 5.13 21.72 23.68
C ASN A 521 4.34 22.61 24.66
N VAL A 522 3.26 23.24 24.18
CA VAL A 522 2.34 24.03 24.99
C VAL A 522 0.97 23.36 25.07
N PHE A 523 0.49 23.11 26.28
CA PHE A 523 -0.79 22.46 26.56
C PHE A 523 -1.86 23.51 26.86
N SER A 524 -2.93 23.52 26.05
CA SER A 524 -4.01 24.50 26.08
C SER A 524 -5.19 24.04 26.92
N ARG A 525 -5.70 24.96 27.75
CA ARG A 525 -6.95 24.78 28.50
C ARG A 525 -8.13 25.54 27.88
N SER A 526 -8.01 25.99 26.63
CA SER A 526 -9.05 26.79 25.95
C SER A 526 -10.33 26.00 25.69
N LEU A 527 -10.21 24.71 25.37
CA LEU A 527 -11.34 23.82 25.10
C LEU A 527 -11.85 23.12 26.37
N PHE A 528 -10.94 22.68 27.25
CA PHE A 528 -11.27 22.00 28.51
C PHE A 528 -10.30 22.44 29.60
N SER A 529 -10.80 22.62 30.83
CA SER A 529 -10.03 23.13 31.98
C SER A 529 -8.78 22.32 32.33
N ASN A 530 -8.73 21.04 31.95
CA ASN A 530 -7.62 20.13 32.24
C ASN A 530 -6.71 19.84 31.02
N CYS A 531 -6.96 20.46 29.85
CA CYS A 531 -6.43 20.05 28.54
C CYS A 531 -6.89 18.63 28.18
N GLY A 532 -8.13 18.54 27.70
CA GLY A 532 -8.89 17.31 27.56
C GLY A 532 -9.89 17.12 28.71
N ALA A 533 -10.91 16.28 28.49
CA ALA A 533 -11.99 16.05 29.45
C ALA A 533 -11.54 15.36 30.75
N TYR A 534 -10.54 14.48 30.68
CA TYR A 534 -10.04 13.68 31.80
C TYR A 534 -8.68 14.16 32.34
N GLY A 535 -7.79 14.70 31.50
CA GLY A 535 -6.50 15.22 31.93
C GLY A 535 -5.54 15.54 30.78
N PRO A 536 -4.39 16.17 31.03
CA PRO A 536 -3.45 16.57 29.97
C PRO A 536 -2.78 15.38 29.29
N VAL A 537 -2.50 14.31 30.04
CA VAL A 537 -1.75 13.15 29.56
C VAL A 537 -2.30 11.87 30.14
N ALA A 538 -2.31 10.81 29.34
CA ALA A 538 -2.49 9.44 29.81
C ALA A 538 -1.42 8.51 29.22
N HIS A 539 -1.11 7.43 29.94
CA HIS A 539 -0.33 6.30 29.42
C HIS A 539 1.04 6.63 28.80
N PHE A 540 1.78 7.63 29.31
CA PHE A 540 3.18 7.83 28.91
C PHE A 540 4.13 7.20 29.92
N ASP A 541 4.81 6.12 29.52
CA ASP A 541 5.81 5.45 30.37
C ASP A 541 7.16 6.20 30.31
N ARG A 542 7.49 6.96 31.36
CA ARG A 542 8.80 7.60 31.55
C ARG A 542 9.95 6.62 31.79
N SER A 543 9.67 5.38 32.19
CA SER A 543 10.69 4.35 32.46
C SER A 543 11.09 3.55 31.23
N ALA A 544 10.27 3.60 30.17
CA ALA A 544 10.57 2.93 28.91
C ALA A 544 11.84 3.52 28.24
N PRO A 545 12.74 2.68 27.68
CA PRO A 545 13.99 3.15 27.09
C PRO A 545 13.79 4.24 26.02
N GLY A 546 14.54 5.33 26.16
CA GLY A 546 14.54 6.45 25.20
C GLY A 546 13.30 7.35 25.25
N ASN A 547 12.31 7.08 26.12
CA ASN A 547 11.20 8.01 26.31
C ASN A 547 11.67 9.25 27.09
N VAL A 548 11.23 10.43 26.64
CA VAL A 548 11.61 11.73 27.24
C VAL A 548 10.39 12.61 27.36
N TRP A 549 10.20 13.21 28.54
CA TRP A 549 9.21 14.26 28.80
C TRP A 549 9.94 15.50 29.34
N GLN A 550 9.98 16.59 28.57
CA GLN A 550 10.83 17.74 28.89
C GLN A 550 10.22 19.08 28.45
N ASN A 551 10.26 20.11 29.29
CA ASN A 551 9.85 21.49 28.94
C ASN A 551 8.42 21.63 28.36
N ASN A 552 7.53 20.66 28.57
CA ASN A 552 6.12 20.80 28.20
C ASN A 552 5.45 21.72 29.23
N VAL A 553 4.78 22.79 28.78
CA VAL A 553 4.26 23.84 29.65
C VAL A 553 2.80 24.18 29.36
N TRP A 554 2.10 24.74 30.34
CA TRP A 554 0.74 25.23 30.17
C TRP A 554 0.70 26.54 29.38
N GLN A 555 -0.30 26.68 28.50
CA GLN A 555 -0.58 27.95 27.83
C GLN A 555 -0.89 29.05 28.86
N GLY A 556 -0.38 30.26 28.61
CA GLY A 556 -0.53 31.39 29.55
C GLY A 556 0.50 31.36 30.67
N THR A 557 0.34 30.48 31.67
CA THR A 557 1.21 30.47 32.88
C THR A 557 2.65 30.05 32.59
N ARG A 558 2.87 29.25 31.53
CA ARG A 558 4.15 28.62 31.18
C ARG A 558 4.76 27.75 32.29
N THR A 559 3.95 27.34 33.28
CA THR A 559 4.32 26.35 34.29
C THR A 559 4.39 24.95 33.66
N THR A 560 5.20 24.07 34.22
CA THR A 560 5.40 22.70 33.70
C THR A 560 4.10 21.88 33.72
N VAL A 561 3.90 21.08 32.67
CA VAL A 561 2.91 19.99 32.64
C VAL A 561 3.58 18.74 33.21
N GLU A 562 3.10 18.28 34.36
CA GLU A 562 3.55 17.04 34.98
C GLU A 562 2.79 15.83 34.40
N LEU A 563 3.25 14.61 34.74
CA LEU A 563 2.66 13.33 34.32
C LEU A 563 2.14 12.57 35.53
#